data_AF-A0A932JZE3-F1
#
_entry.id   AF-A0A932JZE3-F1
#
_cell.length_a   1.000
_cell.length_b   1.000
_cell.length_c   1.000
_cell.angle_alpha   90.00
_cell.angle_beta   90.00
_cell.angle_gamma   90.00
#
_symmetry.space_group_name_H-M   'P 1'
#
loop_
_entity.id
_entity.type
_entity.pdbx_description
1 polymer ?
#
loop_
_entity_poly.entity_id
_entity_poly.type
_entity_poly.pdbx_seq_one_letter_code
_entity_poly.pdbx_strand_id
1 'polypeptide(L)'
;MADRKARPKAKFREDVAETLIQEIVRRFREKVGVFRNLVPPQHQWLPKWLLDDGRKFACWHFFNAGGERGGRDSDTNFRWKLELLKQFPDLFLPEAVVADWNPTKIVRAFGEVGRSITNGSRVGETDAGVLALNRESQAQAWIVNATILHQYYGGDPRTLLYGTADWLGFITKVHHNPNRRVHFLGMRWKIWALFLVWMREFDELHPRLGLWPVPKYLTPIPVDIHILRLFSQWDVLPKEWWGTVQDPTRKRFPEFLHAVECFRLDDWRVNEIMLFILRLMERCGLDAVSVANALWLYSRSMCSRHPQAVIPGDAKRPLEWRPTPPKEQWEADLALWPRVQTEDVTKYPCAACAPLVRKTCGYIVPVKPRTKFGYVVRFERAEHPLHRGRDISTLPLVLSPERPKRNDRSAQQLLFVDDD
;
A
#
# COMPACT_ATOMS: atom_id res chain seq x y z
N MET A 1 -33.72 11.02 13.81
CA MET A 1 -32.39 10.46 14.15
C MET A 1 -32.55 8.96 14.28
N ALA A 2 -32.17 8.20 13.25
CA ALA A 2 -32.29 6.74 13.29
C ALA A 2 -31.27 6.16 14.26
N ASP A 3 -31.77 5.28 15.12
CA ASP A 3 -31.08 4.52 16.15
C ASP A 3 -29.80 3.85 15.59
N ARG A 4 -28.63 4.45 15.85
CA ARG A 4 -27.34 3.83 15.55
C ARG A 4 -27.15 2.74 16.60
N LYS A 5 -27.69 1.54 16.34
CA LYS A 5 -27.31 0.31 17.05
C LYS A 5 -25.80 0.32 17.23
N ALA A 6 -25.35 0.31 18.50
CA ALA A 6 -23.94 0.25 18.83
C ALA A 6 -23.33 -0.94 18.07
N ARG A 7 -22.41 -0.65 17.15
CA ARG A 7 -21.78 -1.70 16.36
C ARG A 7 -20.99 -2.59 17.32
N PRO A 8 -21.06 -3.93 17.18
CA PRO A 8 -20.32 -4.83 18.06
C PRO A 8 -18.82 -4.52 17.99
N LYS A 9 -18.15 -4.52 19.15
CA LYS A 9 -16.70 -4.36 19.23
C LYS A 9 -16.04 -5.51 18.47
N ALA A 10 -15.20 -5.17 17.48
CA ALA A 10 -14.41 -6.12 16.71
C ALA A 10 -13.46 -6.90 17.62
N LYS A 11 -13.50 -8.24 17.58
CA LYS A 11 -12.61 -9.11 18.37
C LYS A 11 -11.42 -9.57 17.52
N PHE A 12 -10.32 -8.83 17.60
CA PHE A 12 -9.06 -9.20 16.95
C PHE A 12 -8.31 -10.28 17.74
N ARG A 13 -7.52 -11.13 17.06
CA ARG A 13 -6.57 -12.03 17.74
C ARG A 13 -5.31 -11.26 18.15
N GLU A 14 -5.39 -10.59 19.30
CA GLU A 14 -4.35 -9.67 19.75
C GLU A 14 -3.01 -10.36 20.01
N ASP A 15 -3.03 -11.54 20.61
CA ASP A 15 -1.86 -12.37 20.92
C ASP A 15 -1.03 -12.67 19.67
N VAL A 16 -1.72 -13.08 18.60
CA VAL A 16 -1.11 -13.36 17.30
C VAL A 16 -0.56 -12.08 16.68
N ALA A 17 -1.38 -11.02 16.64
CA ALA A 17 -0.97 -9.76 16.03
C ALA A 17 0.28 -9.19 16.71
N GLU A 18 0.30 -9.18 18.04
CA GLU A 18 1.40 -8.66 18.84
C GLU A 18 2.69 -9.40 18.56
N THR A 19 2.65 -10.72 18.67
CA THR A 19 3.80 -11.60 18.44
C THR A 19 4.37 -11.43 17.02
N LEU A 20 3.50 -11.43 16.01
CA LEU A 20 3.93 -11.34 14.61
C LEU A 20 4.44 -9.95 14.23
N ILE A 21 3.79 -8.88 14.71
CA ILE A 21 4.25 -7.51 14.44
C ILE A 21 5.61 -7.27 15.09
N GLN A 22 5.79 -7.66 16.36
CA GLN A 22 7.08 -7.50 17.04
C GLN A 22 8.20 -8.23 16.30
N GLU A 23 7.99 -9.49 15.89
CA GLU A 23 9.00 -10.25 15.14
C GLU A 23 9.34 -9.60 13.79
N ILE A 24 8.34 -9.14 13.05
CA ILE A 24 8.56 -8.50 11.75
C ILE A 24 9.29 -7.16 11.91
N VAL A 25 8.92 -6.36 12.90
CA VAL A 25 9.58 -5.09 13.22
C VAL A 25 11.02 -5.32 13.67
N ARG A 26 11.27 -6.30 14.52
CA ARG A 26 12.61 -6.69 14.96
C ARG A 26 13.50 -7.02 13.76
N ARG A 27 13.04 -7.91 12.87
CA ARG A 27 13.79 -8.28 11.64
C ARG A 27 14.00 -7.09 10.71
N PHE A 28 13.04 -6.16 10.62
CA PHE A 28 13.20 -4.94 9.83
C PHE A 28 14.31 -4.04 10.39
N ARG A 29 14.33 -3.81 11.70
CA ARG A 29 15.36 -3.02 12.38
C ARG A 29 16.74 -3.65 12.25
N GLU A 30 16.83 -4.97 12.41
CA GLU A 30 18.08 -5.74 12.26
C GLU A 30 18.49 -5.98 10.80
N LYS A 31 17.68 -5.55 9.81
CA LYS A 31 17.93 -5.77 8.38
C LYS A 31 18.15 -7.25 8.01
N VAL A 32 17.38 -8.14 8.63
CA VAL A 32 17.49 -9.60 8.45
C VAL A 32 16.53 -10.11 7.37
N GLY A 33 16.97 -11.13 6.63
CA GLY A 33 16.17 -11.81 5.62
C GLY A 33 15.76 -10.87 4.50
N VAL A 34 14.47 -10.80 4.20
CA VAL A 34 13.91 -9.99 3.11
C VAL A 34 14.23 -8.50 3.26
N PHE A 35 14.48 -7.99 4.47
CA PHE A 35 14.71 -6.57 4.71
C PHE A 35 16.12 -6.07 4.39
N ARG A 36 17.08 -6.96 4.13
CA ARG A 36 18.51 -6.61 4.00
C ARG A 36 18.78 -5.54 2.94
N ASN A 37 18.13 -5.67 1.79
CA ASN A 37 18.39 -4.83 0.61
C ASN A 37 17.16 -4.05 0.14
N LEU A 38 16.11 -3.96 0.96
CA LEU A 38 14.90 -3.25 0.58
C LEU A 38 15.00 -1.77 0.89
N VAL A 39 14.77 -0.96 -0.15
CA VAL A 39 14.64 0.49 -0.06
C VAL A 39 13.19 0.84 -0.36
N PRO A 40 12.47 1.50 0.55
CA PRO A 40 11.13 1.99 0.26
C PRO A 40 11.12 3.03 -0.87
N PRO A 41 10.03 3.14 -1.66
CA PRO A 41 9.95 4.09 -2.78
C PRO A 41 10.21 5.53 -2.39
N GLN A 42 9.79 5.96 -1.19
CA GLN A 42 9.98 7.33 -0.72
C GLN A 42 11.46 7.70 -0.51
N HIS A 43 12.33 6.70 -0.31
CA HIS A 43 13.78 6.88 -0.24
C HIS A 43 14.45 6.71 -1.60
N GLN A 44 14.01 5.72 -2.37
CA GLN A 44 14.60 5.40 -3.68
C GLN A 44 14.47 6.56 -4.67
N TRP A 45 13.34 7.26 -4.65
CA TRP A 45 13.02 8.33 -5.58
C TRP A 45 13.04 9.72 -4.92
N LEU A 46 13.74 9.85 -3.80
CA LEU A 46 13.84 11.11 -3.07
C LEU A 46 14.65 12.15 -3.89
N PRO A 47 14.07 13.33 -4.22
CA PRO A 47 14.83 14.43 -4.80
C PRO A 47 15.77 15.03 -3.75
N LYS A 48 17.04 14.63 -3.76
CA LYS A 48 18.02 15.04 -2.75
C LYS A 48 18.20 16.57 -2.62
N TRP A 49 17.93 17.32 -3.69
CA TRP A 49 17.98 18.79 -3.67
C TRP A 49 16.84 19.44 -2.87
N LEU A 50 15.82 18.69 -2.46
CA LEU A 50 14.82 19.19 -1.50
C LEU A 50 15.30 19.09 -0.05
N LEU A 51 16.45 18.46 0.22
CA LEU A 51 16.95 18.27 1.58
C LEU A 51 17.46 19.57 2.24
N ASP A 52 17.51 20.67 1.50
CA ASP A 52 17.88 21.99 2.01
C ASP A 52 16.66 22.89 2.25
N ASP A 53 15.45 22.43 1.92
CA ASP A 53 14.22 23.21 2.03
C ASP A 53 13.08 22.35 2.60
N GLY A 54 12.97 22.35 3.93
CA GLY A 54 11.95 21.57 4.65
C GLY A 54 10.52 21.87 4.25
N ARG A 55 10.23 23.09 3.78
CA ARG A 55 8.89 23.46 3.30
C ARG A 55 8.60 22.76 1.98
N LYS A 56 9.48 22.89 0.99
CA LYS A 56 9.32 22.22 -0.31
C LYS A 56 9.31 20.71 -0.15
N PHE A 57 10.14 20.19 0.77
CA PHE A 57 10.15 18.79 1.15
C PHE A 57 8.78 18.33 1.68
N ALA A 58 8.19 19.07 2.62
CA ALA A 58 6.88 18.75 3.17
C ALA A 58 5.77 18.81 2.10
N CYS A 59 5.79 19.82 1.23
CA CYS A 59 4.84 19.91 0.11
C CYS A 59 4.98 18.73 -0.87
N TRP A 60 6.22 18.38 -1.23
CA TRP A 60 6.52 17.21 -2.05
C TRP A 60 5.89 15.94 -1.45
N HIS A 61 6.12 15.66 -0.16
CA HIS A 61 5.55 14.48 0.48
C HIS A 61 4.03 14.54 0.67
N PHE A 62 3.46 15.73 0.92
CA PHE A 62 2.02 15.92 1.01
C PHE A 62 1.33 15.51 -0.31
N PHE A 63 1.81 16.02 -1.43
CA PHE A 63 1.27 15.67 -2.74
C PHE A 63 1.58 14.22 -3.11
N ASN A 64 2.73 13.66 -2.72
CA ASN A 64 3.03 12.23 -2.87
C ASN A 64 2.00 11.36 -2.16
N ALA A 65 1.73 11.62 -0.87
CA ALA A 65 0.78 10.88 -0.05
C ALA A 65 -0.62 10.93 -0.66
N GLY A 66 -1.05 12.11 -1.14
CA GLY A 66 -2.31 12.29 -1.85
C GLY A 66 -2.49 11.36 -3.07
N GLY A 67 -1.42 10.85 -3.67
CA GLY A 67 -1.47 9.85 -4.74
C GLY A 67 -1.57 8.40 -4.28
N GLU A 68 -1.28 8.08 -3.02
CA GLU A 68 -1.24 6.69 -2.52
C GLU A 68 -2.62 6.15 -2.12
N ARG A 69 -3.66 6.52 -2.90
CA ARG A 69 -5.08 6.17 -2.69
C ARG A 69 -5.45 4.74 -3.12
N GLY A 70 -4.48 3.94 -3.56
CA GLY A 70 -4.67 2.58 -4.05
C GLY A 70 -4.66 2.47 -5.59
N GLY A 71 -4.61 1.24 -6.09
CA GLY A 71 -4.63 0.92 -7.53
C GLY A 71 -3.30 1.11 -8.28
N ARG A 72 -2.31 1.77 -7.67
CA ARG A 72 -0.99 2.04 -8.27
C ARG A 72 0.13 1.24 -7.62
N ASP A 73 1.19 1.03 -8.38
CA ASP A 73 2.50 0.65 -7.84
C ASP A 73 3.21 1.91 -7.33
N SER A 74 3.67 1.87 -6.07
CA SER A 74 4.21 3.06 -5.41
C SER A 74 5.55 3.50 -6.03
N ASP A 75 6.40 2.59 -6.50
CA ASP A 75 7.64 2.98 -7.22
C ASP A 75 7.34 3.78 -8.48
N THR A 76 6.39 3.29 -9.27
CA THR A 76 5.95 3.99 -10.48
C THR A 76 5.37 5.37 -10.14
N ASN A 77 4.57 5.49 -9.08
CA ASN A 77 3.97 6.76 -8.65
C ASN A 77 5.02 7.78 -8.18
N PHE A 78 6.00 7.35 -7.38
CA PHE A 78 7.09 8.21 -6.91
C PHE A 78 8.01 8.66 -8.05
N ARG A 79 8.41 7.72 -8.93
CA ARG A 79 9.18 8.05 -10.13
C ARG A 79 8.45 9.05 -11.01
N TRP A 80 7.14 8.86 -11.24
CA TRP A 80 6.33 9.78 -12.03
C TRP A 80 6.25 11.17 -11.42
N LYS A 81 6.04 11.27 -10.10
CA LYS A 81 6.03 12.57 -9.43
C LYS A 81 7.41 13.23 -9.47
N LEU A 82 8.50 12.46 -9.46
CA LEU A 82 9.84 13.02 -9.46
C LEU A 82 10.10 13.75 -10.78
N GLU A 83 9.68 13.14 -11.89
CA GLU A 83 9.73 13.79 -13.20
C GLU A 83 8.75 14.97 -13.30
N LEU A 84 7.57 14.86 -12.69
CA LEU A 84 6.64 15.98 -12.60
C LEU A 84 7.24 17.18 -11.84
N LEU A 85 7.93 16.93 -10.73
CA LEU A 85 8.61 17.98 -9.95
C LEU A 85 9.72 18.65 -10.75
N LYS A 86 10.50 17.89 -11.53
CA LYS A 86 11.58 18.43 -12.36
C LYS A 86 11.05 19.35 -13.47
N GLN A 87 9.94 18.96 -14.11
CA GLN A 87 9.38 19.70 -15.25
C GLN A 87 8.45 20.84 -14.81
N PHE A 88 7.72 20.64 -13.73
CA PHE A 88 6.69 21.56 -13.24
C PHE A 88 6.82 21.75 -11.72
N PRO A 89 7.93 22.35 -11.23
CA PRO A 89 8.18 22.49 -9.80
C PRO A 89 7.08 23.26 -9.06
N ASP A 90 6.47 24.23 -9.73
CA ASP A 90 5.38 25.06 -9.20
C ASP A 90 4.12 24.26 -8.84
N LEU A 91 3.92 23.06 -9.42
CA LEU A 91 2.82 22.18 -9.04
C LEU A 91 2.90 21.66 -7.60
N PHE A 92 4.06 21.76 -6.98
CA PHE A 92 4.29 21.35 -5.60
C PHE A 92 4.30 22.54 -4.63
N LEU A 93 4.01 23.76 -5.10
CA LEU A 93 3.88 24.95 -4.27
C LEU A 93 2.40 25.40 -4.24
N PRO A 94 1.71 25.30 -3.09
CA PRO A 94 0.28 25.62 -3.02
C PRO A 94 -0.10 27.02 -3.56
N GLU A 95 0.73 28.02 -3.27
CA GLU A 95 0.58 29.40 -3.74
C GLU A 95 0.65 29.51 -5.27
N ALA A 96 1.60 28.82 -5.90
CA ALA A 96 1.74 28.85 -7.36
C ALA A 96 0.60 28.09 -8.02
N VAL A 97 0.17 26.97 -7.44
CA VAL A 97 -1.01 26.21 -7.89
C VAL A 97 -2.27 27.08 -7.86
N VAL A 98 -2.49 27.85 -6.79
CA VAL A 98 -3.65 28.74 -6.68
C VAL A 98 -3.59 29.91 -7.67
N ALA A 99 -2.39 30.45 -7.92
CA ALA A 99 -2.21 31.59 -8.82
C ALA A 99 -2.45 31.22 -10.30
N ASP A 100 -1.82 30.13 -10.77
CA ASP A 100 -1.61 29.93 -12.20
C ASP A 100 -2.14 28.60 -12.76
N TRP A 101 -2.55 27.68 -11.89
CA TRP A 101 -2.98 26.35 -12.29
C TRP A 101 -4.49 26.16 -12.24
N ASN A 102 -4.99 25.27 -13.10
CA ASN A 102 -6.36 24.79 -13.09
C ASN A 102 -6.38 23.29 -13.44
N PRO A 103 -7.50 22.57 -13.21
CA PRO A 103 -7.54 21.14 -13.44
C PRO A 103 -7.10 20.72 -14.84
N THR A 104 -7.49 21.46 -15.88
CA THR A 104 -7.11 21.17 -17.28
C THR A 104 -5.61 21.27 -17.53
N LYS A 105 -4.96 22.33 -17.02
CA LYS A 105 -3.49 22.49 -17.11
C LYS A 105 -2.77 21.35 -16.37
N ILE A 106 -3.26 20.97 -15.19
CA ILE A 106 -2.67 19.86 -14.42
C ILE A 106 -2.84 18.52 -15.14
N VAL A 107 -4.02 18.23 -15.70
CA VAL A 107 -4.24 17.00 -16.50
C VAL A 107 -3.28 16.95 -17.69
N ARG A 108 -3.04 18.08 -18.36
CA ARG A 108 -2.08 18.17 -19.46
C ARG A 108 -0.65 17.85 -18.98
N ALA A 109 -0.19 18.48 -17.90
CA ALA A 109 1.12 18.21 -17.30
C ALA A 109 1.26 16.73 -16.89
N PHE A 110 0.22 16.15 -16.28
CA PHE A 110 0.21 14.72 -15.93
C PHE A 110 0.37 13.82 -17.15
N GLY A 111 -0.33 14.13 -18.24
CA GLY A 111 -0.23 13.37 -19.49
C GLY A 111 1.10 13.55 -20.21
N GLU A 112 1.72 14.72 -20.13
CA GLU A 112 3.04 14.99 -20.70
C GLU A 112 4.13 14.15 -20.01
N VAL A 113 4.16 14.17 -18.68
CA VAL A 113 5.09 13.36 -17.89
C VAL A 113 4.77 11.86 -17.98
N GLY A 114 3.49 11.50 -18.07
CA GLY A 114 3.08 10.11 -18.30
C GLY A 114 3.75 9.52 -19.54
N ARG A 115 3.63 10.24 -20.68
CA ARG A 115 4.22 9.84 -21.96
C ARG A 115 5.75 9.80 -21.93
N SER A 116 6.41 10.68 -21.19
CA SER A 116 7.88 10.69 -21.13
C SER A 116 8.43 9.45 -20.41
N ILE A 117 7.72 8.95 -19.40
CA ILE A 117 8.17 7.79 -18.61
C ILE A 117 7.82 6.46 -19.30
N THR A 118 6.80 6.45 -20.17
CA THR A 118 6.38 5.28 -20.95
C THR A 118 6.99 5.21 -22.35
N ASN A 119 7.98 6.07 -22.66
CA ASN A 119 8.56 6.19 -24.01
C ASN A 119 7.49 6.37 -25.11
N GLY A 120 6.46 7.19 -24.85
CA GLY A 120 5.37 7.46 -25.77
C GLY A 120 4.25 6.41 -25.79
N SER A 121 4.39 5.30 -25.06
CA SER A 121 3.34 4.29 -24.96
C SER A 121 2.17 4.78 -24.11
N ARG A 122 0.93 4.61 -24.62
CA ARG A 122 -0.30 4.82 -23.85
C ARG A 122 -0.70 3.59 -23.02
N VAL A 123 0.11 2.52 -23.03
CA VAL A 123 -0.23 1.29 -22.32
C VAL A 123 -0.24 1.54 -20.81
N GLY A 124 -1.44 1.50 -20.25
CA GLY A 124 -1.70 1.69 -18.83
C GLY A 124 -1.94 3.13 -18.38
N GLU A 125 -2.10 4.05 -19.33
CA GLU A 125 -2.48 5.44 -19.11
C GLU A 125 -4.00 5.66 -18.92
N THR A 126 -4.83 4.65 -19.23
CA THR A 126 -6.30 4.71 -19.15
C THR A 126 -6.82 3.63 -18.20
N ASP A 127 -7.50 4.06 -17.13
CA ASP A 127 -8.40 3.34 -16.19
C ASP A 127 -8.05 1.94 -15.64
N ALA A 128 -6.99 1.26 -16.11
CA ALA A 128 -6.71 -0.14 -15.79
C ALA A 128 -5.23 -0.57 -15.78
N GLY A 129 -4.25 0.29 -16.10
CA GLY A 129 -2.82 -0.07 -16.06
C GLY A 129 -1.99 0.51 -14.91
N VAL A 130 -0.67 0.28 -14.97
CA VAL A 130 0.29 0.58 -13.88
C VAL A 130 0.39 2.09 -13.58
N LEU A 131 0.05 2.92 -14.57
CA LEU A 131 -0.03 4.37 -14.52
C LEU A 131 -1.48 4.89 -14.58
N ALA A 132 -2.50 4.05 -14.34
CA ALA A 132 -3.89 4.44 -14.46
C ALA A 132 -4.24 5.50 -13.40
N LEU A 133 -4.08 6.74 -13.80
CA LEU A 133 -4.50 7.92 -13.11
C LEU A 133 -5.90 8.23 -13.63
N ASN A 134 -6.90 8.24 -12.76
CA ASN A 134 -8.04 9.11 -13.01
C ASN A 134 -7.49 10.54 -12.87
N ARG A 135 -6.94 11.07 -13.97
CA ARG A 135 -6.13 12.29 -14.01
C ARG A 135 -6.98 13.47 -13.59
N GLU A 136 -8.24 13.48 -14.00
CA GLU A 136 -9.25 14.48 -13.72
C GLU A 136 -9.52 14.55 -12.21
N SER A 137 -9.80 13.40 -11.57
CA SER A 137 -10.02 13.35 -10.12
C SER A 137 -8.76 13.70 -9.33
N GLN A 138 -7.58 13.28 -9.80
CA GLN A 138 -6.31 13.66 -9.19
C GLN A 138 -6.04 15.16 -9.32
N ALA A 139 -6.23 15.74 -10.50
CA ALA A 139 -6.03 17.17 -10.76
C ALA A 139 -6.99 18.03 -9.94
N GLN A 140 -8.27 17.62 -9.86
CA GLN A 140 -9.25 18.28 -9.01
C GLN A 140 -8.84 18.23 -7.53
N ALA A 141 -8.40 17.06 -7.04
CA ALA A 141 -7.93 16.94 -5.68
C ALA A 141 -6.65 17.75 -5.43
N TRP A 142 -5.77 17.87 -6.43
CA TRP A 142 -4.54 18.66 -6.37
C TRP A 142 -4.84 20.14 -6.15
N ILE A 143 -5.70 20.72 -7.00
CA ILE A 143 -6.15 22.11 -6.89
C ILE A 143 -6.80 22.34 -5.54
N VAL A 144 -7.81 21.54 -5.17
CA VAL A 144 -8.56 21.79 -3.93
C VAL A 144 -7.66 21.70 -2.71
N ASN A 145 -6.77 20.70 -2.65
CA ASN A 145 -5.86 20.54 -1.53
C ASN A 145 -4.82 21.67 -1.46
N ALA A 146 -4.31 22.14 -2.61
CA ALA A 146 -3.44 23.31 -2.68
C ALA A 146 -4.16 24.59 -2.22
N THR A 147 -5.39 24.82 -2.68
CA THR A 147 -6.22 25.96 -2.24
C THR A 147 -6.41 25.95 -0.73
N ILE A 148 -6.76 24.79 -0.14
CA ILE A 148 -6.93 24.65 1.30
C ILE A 148 -5.62 24.94 2.04
N LEU A 149 -4.50 24.36 1.59
CA LEU A 149 -3.19 24.61 2.19
C LEU A 149 -2.83 26.10 2.12
N HIS A 150 -2.99 26.73 0.97
CA HIS A 150 -2.63 28.13 0.78
C HIS A 150 -3.49 29.05 1.64
N GLN A 151 -4.82 28.93 1.55
CA GLN A 151 -5.76 29.85 2.20
C GLN A 151 -5.78 29.71 3.73
N TYR A 152 -5.54 28.49 4.25
CA TYR A 152 -5.78 28.20 5.66
C TYR A 152 -4.55 27.77 6.44
N TYR A 153 -3.47 27.43 5.74
CA TYR A 153 -2.26 26.84 6.30
C TYR A 153 -0.99 27.49 5.73
N GLY A 154 -1.10 28.68 5.14
CA GLY A 154 0.04 29.46 4.61
C GLY A 154 0.80 28.77 3.48
N GLY A 155 0.22 27.75 2.84
CA GLY A 155 0.88 26.96 1.81
C GLY A 155 1.96 26.01 2.36
N ASP A 156 1.95 25.70 3.65
CA ASP A 156 2.92 24.81 4.29
C ASP A 156 2.22 23.68 5.06
N PRO A 157 2.33 22.42 4.59
CA PRO A 157 1.73 21.26 5.25
C PRO A 157 2.16 21.04 6.70
N ARG A 158 3.34 21.51 7.12
CA ARG A 158 3.82 21.36 8.50
C ARG A 158 2.91 22.08 9.50
N THR A 159 2.27 23.18 9.07
CA THR A 159 1.35 23.94 9.93
C THR A 159 0.07 23.19 10.29
N LEU A 160 -0.24 22.10 9.58
CA LEU A 160 -1.35 21.19 9.94
C LEU A 160 -1.16 20.58 11.33
N LEU A 161 0.07 20.49 11.81
CA LEU A 161 0.42 19.89 13.11
C LEU A 161 0.44 20.89 14.27
N TYR A 162 0.31 22.20 14.01
CA TYR A 162 0.22 23.17 15.10
C TYR A 162 -1.06 22.97 15.91
N GLY A 163 -0.91 22.93 17.25
CA GLY A 163 -2.03 22.83 18.18
C GLY A 163 -2.72 21.46 18.24
N THR A 164 -2.09 20.39 17.73
CA THR A 164 -2.64 19.03 17.80
C THR A 164 -1.93 18.22 18.88
N ALA A 165 -2.67 17.79 19.90
CA ALA A 165 -2.13 17.02 21.03
C ALA A 165 -2.01 15.51 20.73
N ASP A 166 -2.93 14.98 19.92
CA ASP A 166 -2.99 13.57 19.57
C ASP A 166 -3.54 13.36 18.14
N TRP A 167 -3.60 12.09 17.71
CA TRP A 167 -4.12 11.69 16.41
C TRP A 167 -5.58 12.11 16.18
N LEU A 168 -6.45 12.00 17.19
CA LEU A 168 -7.87 12.31 17.04
C LEU A 168 -8.09 13.82 16.94
N GLY A 169 -7.33 14.62 17.68
CA GLY A 169 -7.28 16.07 17.57
C GLY A 169 -6.79 16.52 16.19
N PHE A 170 -5.73 15.89 15.68
CA PHE A 170 -5.25 16.13 14.31
C PHE A 170 -6.32 15.81 13.25
N ILE A 171 -6.90 14.60 13.30
CA ILE A 171 -7.95 14.20 12.36
C ILE A 171 -9.17 15.10 12.46
N THR A 172 -9.59 15.47 13.67
CA THR A 172 -10.69 16.40 13.87
C THR A 172 -10.37 17.73 13.21
N LYS A 173 -9.18 18.30 13.40
CA LYS A 173 -8.76 19.55 12.75
C LYS A 173 -8.81 19.48 11.21
N VAL A 174 -8.29 18.40 10.61
CA VAL A 174 -8.16 18.32 9.14
C VAL A 174 -9.42 17.80 8.42
N HIS A 175 -10.31 17.08 9.12
CA HIS A 175 -11.59 16.60 8.56
C HIS A 175 -12.81 17.42 8.96
N HIS A 176 -12.78 18.03 10.14
CA HIS A 176 -13.87 18.83 10.70
C HIS A 176 -13.32 20.21 11.06
N ASN A 177 -13.28 21.10 10.07
CA ASN A 177 -13.15 22.52 10.37
C ASN A 177 -14.55 23.06 10.71
N PRO A 178 -14.91 23.25 11.99
CA PRO A 178 -16.26 23.64 12.38
C PRO A 178 -16.69 25.00 11.79
N ASN A 179 -15.71 25.82 11.38
CA ASN A 179 -15.95 27.13 10.79
C ASN A 179 -16.05 27.10 9.26
N ARG A 180 -15.74 25.99 8.58
CA ARG A 180 -15.59 25.94 7.11
C ARG A 180 -16.01 24.60 6.53
N ARG A 181 -16.99 24.60 5.62
CA ARG A 181 -17.43 23.43 4.81
C ARG A 181 -16.38 22.93 3.81
N VAL A 182 -15.09 23.13 4.08
CA VAL A 182 -13.98 22.85 3.18
C VAL A 182 -13.18 21.68 3.75
N HIS A 183 -12.98 20.64 2.96
CA HIS A 183 -12.28 19.42 3.36
C HIS A 183 -11.26 19.02 2.30
N PHE A 184 -10.15 18.44 2.73
CA PHE A 184 -9.15 17.92 1.82
C PHE A 184 -9.71 16.75 1.00
N LEU A 185 -9.71 16.88 -0.33
CA LEU A 185 -10.26 15.88 -1.22
C LEU A 185 -9.36 14.65 -1.25
N GLY A 186 -9.94 13.49 -0.89
CA GLY A 186 -9.32 12.17 -0.89
C GLY A 186 -8.16 11.98 0.08
N MET A 187 -7.98 12.89 1.03
CA MET A 187 -7.09 12.71 2.19
C MET A 187 -7.84 11.98 3.29
N ARG A 188 -7.94 10.65 3.19
CA ARG A 188 -8.53 9.79 4.24
C ARG A 188 -7.53 9.56 5.37
N TRP A 189 -7.98 8.97 6.48
CA TRP A 189 -7.13 8.63 7.64
C TRP A 189 -5.84 7.91 7.24
N LYS A 190 -5.91 6.91 6.35
CA LYS A 190 -4.73 6.23 5.78
C LYS A 190 -3.73 7.22 5.19
N ILE A 191 -4.19 8.17 4.39
CA ILE A 191 -3.33 9.09 3.66
C ILE A 191 -2.67 10.09 4.61
N TRP A 192 -3.40 10.54 5.62
CA TRP A 192 -2.84 11.35 6.70
C TRP A 192 -1.80 10.60 7.51
N ALA A 193 -2.11 9.37 7.93
CA ALA A 193 -1.17 8.50 8.63
C ALA A 193 0.12 8.29 7.84
N LEU A 194 0.00 8.03 6.53
CA LEU A 194 1.15 7.89 5.64
C LEU A 194 2.01 9.16 5.59
N PHE A 195 1.39 10.32 5.39
CA PHE A 195 2.08 11.60 5.37
C PHE A 195 2.83 11.86 6.69
N LEU A 196 2.16 11.66 7.83
CA LEU A 196 2.75 11.88 9.15
C LEU A 196 3.89 10.91 9.47
N VAL A 197 3.76 9.63 9.07
CA VAL A 197 4.84 8.65 9.19
C VAL A 197 6.07 9.10 8.42
N TRP A 198 5.91 9.59 7.19
CA TRP A 198 7.05 10.11 6.41
C TRP A 198 7.67 11.37 7.02
N MET A 199 6.85 12.31 7.51
CA MET A 199 7.39 13.51 8.17
C MET A 199 8.24 13.15 9.38
N ARG A 200 7.80 12.18 10.18
CA ARG A 200 8.58 11.68 11.32
C ARG A 200 9.84 10.94 10.88
N GLU A 201 9.71 10.03 9.91
CA GLU A 201 10.84 9.26 9.37
C GLU A 201 11.98 10.17 8.87
N PHE A 202 11.63 11.21 8.10
CA PHE A 202 12.65 12.10 7.54
C PHE A 202 13.17 13.14 8.52
N ASP A 203 12.42 13.51 9.55
CA ASP A 203 12.93 14.35 10.63
C ASP A 203 13.98 13.61 11.46
N GLU A 204 13.74 12.31 11.74
CA GLU A 204 14.71 11.44 12.41
C GLU A 204 15.98 11.22 11.56
N LEU A 205 15.84 11.03 10.24
CA LEU A 205 16.96 10.79 9.33
C LEU A 205 17.73 12.06 8.93
N HIS A 206 17.05 13.20 8.89
CA HIS A 206 17.63 14.48 8.48
C HIS A 206 17.15 15.62 9.41
N PRO A 207 17.66 15.69 10.66
CA PRO A 207 17.21 16.68 11.64
C PRO A 207 17.40 18.15 11.22
N ARG A 208 18.29 18.40 10.24
CA ARG A 208 18.55 19.74 9.68
C ARG A 208 17.50 20.21 8.68
N LEU A 209 16.57 19.35 8.25
CA LEU A 209 15.50 19.73 7.33
C LEU A 209 14.55 20.78 7.90
N GLY A 210 14.47 20.91 9.23
CA GLY A 210 13.50 21.79 9.87
C GLY A 210 12.07 21.36 9.57
N LEU A 211 11.77 20.06 9.63
CA LEU A 211 10.39 19.55 9.47
C LEU A 211 9.51 19.85 10.69
N TRP A 212 10.03 20.58 11.67
CA TRP A 212 9.28 21.06 12.82
C TRP A 212 8.04 21.89 12.42
N PRO A 213 6.88 21.66 13.06
CA PRO A 213 6.60 20.60 14.03
C PRO A 213 6.43 19.23 13.37
N VAL A 214 7.00 18.19 13.98
CA VAL A 214 6.64 16.79 13.70
C VAL A 214 5.70 16.26 14.79
N PRO A 215 4.85 15.27 14.50
CA PRO A 215 3.95 14.70 15.51
C PRO A 215 4.76 14.09 16.67
N LYS A 216 4.61 14.65 17.88
CA LYS A 216 5.20 14.08 19.11
C LYS A 216 4.39 12.93 19.69
N TYR A 217 3.14 12.78 19.25
CA TYR A 217 2.25 11.70 19.68
C TYR A 217 2.42 10.45 18.81
N LEU A 218 1.97 9.32 19.33
CA LEU A 218 1.94 8.08 18.59
C LEU A 218 0.97 8.20 17.40
N THR A 219 1.51 8.14 16.20
CA THR A 219 0.74 8.23 14.95
C THR A 219 0.36 6.82 14.51
N PRO A 220 -0.89 6.55 14.09
CA PRO A 220 -1.25 5.24 13.55
C PRO A 220 -0.53 4.98 12.23
N ILE A 221 -0.33 3.72 11.89
CA ILE A 221 0.19 3.36 10.57
C ILE A 221 -0.91 3.47 9.50
N PRO A 222 -0.55 3.74 8.23
CA PRO A 222 -1.50 3.63 7.12
C PRO A 222 -1.96 2.18 6.93
N VAL A 223 -3.26 1.92 7.10
CA VAL A 223 -3.86 0.61 6.79
C VAL A 223 -4.36 0.60 5.36
N ASP A 224 -3.80 -0.31 4.56
CA ASP A 224 -4.24 -0.59 3.20
C ASP A 224 -4.24 -2.08 2.89
N ILE A 225 -4.35 -2.45 1.62
CA ILE A 225 -4.39 -3.84 1.20
C ILE A 225 -3.17 -4.65 1.66
N HIS A 226 -2.01 -4.03 1.87
CA HIS A 226 -0.83 -4.73 2.36
C HIS A 226 -1.03 -5.19 3.80
N ILE A 227 -1.54 -4.30 4.65
CA ILE A 227 -1.85 -4.60 6.05
C ILE A 227 -3.04 -5.56 6.14
N LEU A 228 -4.10 -5.31 5.36
CA LEU A 228 -5.26 -6.20 5.27
C LEU A 228 -4.83 -7.61 4.87
N ARG A 229 -4.00 -7.75 3.84
CA ARG A 229 -3.45 -9.04 3.40
C ARG A 229 -2.71 -9.74 4.53
N LEU A 230 -1.85 -9.05 5.28
CA LEU A 230 -1.14 -9.68 6.39
C LEU A 230 -2.11 -10.16 7.46
N PHE A 231 -3.02 -9.30 7.89
CA PHE A 231 -3.94 -9.61 8.99
C PHE A 231 -4.95 -10.69 8.61
N SER A 232 -5.39 -10.73 7.34
CA SER A 232 -6.24 -11.80 6.83
C SER A 232 -5.50 -13.14 6.78
N GLN A 233 -4.26 -13.15 6.30
CA GLN A 233 -3.45 -14.38 6.20
C GLN A 233 -3.06 -14.94 7.57
N TRP A 234 -2.81 -14.07 8.55
CA TRP A 234 -2.51 -14.44 9.94
C TRP A 234 -3.75 -14.71 10.79
N ASP A 235 -4.95 -14.64 10.18
CA ASP A 235 -6.23 -14.81 10.86
C ASP A 235 -6.45 -13.84 12.04
N VAL A 236 -5.85 -12.65 11.99
CA VAL A 236 -5.97 -11.61 13.03
C VAL A 236 -7.33 -10.92 12.99
N LEU A 237 -7.93 -10.79 11.81
CA LEU A 237 -9.20 -10.10 11.63
C LEU A 237 -10.36 -10.87 12.27
N PRO A 238 -11.36 -10.17 12.83
CA PRO A 238 -12.48 -10.81 13.51
C PRO A 238 -13.24 -11.77 12.60
N LYS A 239 -13.57 -12.96 13.13
CA LYS A 239 -14.25 -14.02 12.37
C LYS A 239 -15.61 -13.57 11.86
N GLU A 240 -16.31 -12.74 12.63
CA GLU A 240 -17.63 -12.19 12.29
C GLU A 240 -17.61 -11.21 11.11
N TRP A 241 -16.44 -10.76 10.65
CA TRP A 241 -16.36 -9.96 9.44
C TRP A 241 -16.46 -10.80 8.18
N TRP A 242 -16.09 -12.07 8.25
CA TRP A 242 -15.99 -12.96 7.12
C TRP A 242 -17.30 -13.69 6.85
N GLY A 243 -17.62 -13.84 5.58
CA GLY A 243 -18.77 -14.60 5.11
C GLY A 243 -18.81 -14.64 3.59
N THR A 244 -19.95 -14.99 3.02
CA THR A 244 -20.18 -14.91 1.57
C THR A 244 -21.07 -13.71 1.24
N VAL A 245 -21.04 -13.25 -0.01
CA VAL A 245 -21.95 -12.18 -0.44
C VAL A 245 -23.38 -12.71 -0.43
N GLN A 246 -24.24 -12.17 0.44
CA GLN A 246 -25.63 -12.62 0.61
C GLN A 246 -26.67 -11.86 -0.22
N ASP A 247 -26.26 -11.03 -1.19
CA ASP A 247 -27.20 -10.27 -2.04
C ASP A 247 -27.28 -10.88 -3.46
N PRO A 248 -28.16 -11.86 -3.69
CA PRO A 248 -28.37 -12.48 -5.01
C PRO A 248 -29.08 -11.54 -6.00
N THR A 249 -29.65 -10.42 -5.53
CA THR A 249 -30.43 -9.51 -6.39
C THR A 249 -29.54 -8.51 -7.14
N ARG A 250 -28.31 -8.28 -6.66
CA ARG A 250 -27.32 -7.48 -7.36
C ARG A 250 -26.64 -8.31 -8.45
N LYS A 251 -27.29 -8.41 -9.63
CA LYS A 251 -26.77 -8.96 -10.90
C LYS A 251 -25.38 -8.42 -11.37
N ARG A 252 -24.75 -7.54 -10.59
CA ARG A 252 -23.47 -6.87 -10.89
C ARG A 252 -22.26 -7.54 -10.23
N PHE A 253 -22.46 -8.51 -9.33
CA PHE A 253 -21.37 -9.23 -8.69
C PHE A 253 -21.05 -10.55 -9.42
N PRO A 254 -19.76 -10.91 -9.58
CA PRO A 254 -19.36 -12.21 -10.10
C PRO A 254 -19.83 -13.35 -9.20
N GLU A 255 -20.31 -14.43 -9.81
CA GLU A 255 -20.89 -15.59 -9.13
C GLU A 255 -19.97 -16.19 -8.05
N PHE A 256 -18.65 -16.19 -8.28
CA PHE A 256 -17.70 -16.76 -7.32
C PHE A 256 -17.72 -16.07 -5.93
N LEU A 257 -18.09 -14.78 -5.83
CA LEU A 257 -18.14 -14.08 -4.54
C LEU A 257 -19.23 -14.62 -3.61
N HIS A 258 -20.18 -15.38 -4.15
CA HIS A 258 -21.18 -16.10 -3.36
C HIS A 258 -20.65 -17.41 -2.78
N ALA A 259 -19.53 -17.93 -3.30
CA ALA A 259 -18.93 -19.20 -2.90
C ALA A 259 -17.61 -19.04 -2.11
N VAL A 260 -17.02 -17.84 -2.09
CA VAL A 260 -15.73 -17.60 -1.43
C VAL A 260 -15.88 -16.70 -0.21
N GLU A 261 -15.13 -17.02 0.83
CA GLU A 261 -15.06 -16.21 2.03
C GLU A 261 -14.46 -14.82 1.75
N CYS A 262 -15.24 -13.80 2.09
CA CYS A 262 -14.91 -12.41 1.85
C CYS A 262 -15.50 -11.51 2.94
N PHE A 263 -15.02 -10.27 3.00
CA PHE A 263 -15.67 -9.22 3.76
C PHE A 263 -15.68 -7.92 2.98
N ARG A 264 -16.68 -7.09 3.24
CA ARG A 264 -16.79 -5.77 2.64
C ARG A 264 -15.83 -4.79 3.31
N LEU A 265 -14.93 -4.22 2.53
CA LEU A 265 -14.08 -3.13 2.96
C LEU A 265 -14.90 -1.83 3.02
N ASP A 266 -14.91 -1.21 4.20
CA ASP A 266 -15.45 0.11 4.44
C ASP A 266 -14.51 0.91 5.34
N ASP A 267 -14.68 2.23 5.37
CA ASP A 267 -13.80 3.12 6.14
C ASP A 267 -13.85 2.80 7.64
N TRP A 268 -14.97 2.26 8.15
CA TRP A 268 -15.07 1.86 9.56
C TRP A 268 -14.12 0.70 9.88
N ARG A 269 -14.14 -0.39 9.11
CA ARG A 269 -13.22 -1.53 9.33
C ARG A 269 -11.76 -1.11 9.21
N VAL A 270 -11.43 -0.26 8.24
CA VAL A 270 -10.05 0.25 8.07
C VAL A 270 -9.62 1.06 9.29
N ASN A 271 -10.48 1.95 9.78
CA ASN A 271 -10.19 2.77 10.95
C ASN A 271 -10.11 1.95 12.24
N GLU A 272 -10.95 0.92 12.40
CA GLU A 272 -10.87 -0.01 13.54
C GLU A 272 -9.53 -0.76 13.56
N ILE A 273 -9.04 -1.23 12.40
CA ILE A 273 -7.71 -1.84 12.30
C ILE A 273 -6.62 -0.81 12.62
N MET A 274 -6.70 0.42 12.10
CA MET A 274 -5.73 1.47 12.43
C MET A 274 -5.64 1.72 13.93
N LEU A 275 -6.78 1.84 14.61
CA LEU A 275 -6.85 2.10 16.05
C LEU A 275 -6.43 0.87 16.87
N PHE A 276 -6.74 -0.35 16.40
CA PHE A 276 -6.25 -1.58 17.00
C PHE A 276 -4.72 -1.65 16.96
N ILE A 277 -4.12 -1.40 15.80
CA ILE A 277 -2.66 -1.39 15.65
C ILE A 277 -2.04 -0.28 16.50
N LEU A 278 -2.64 0.91 16.55
CA LEU A 278 -2.16 2.02 17.37
C LEU A 278 -2.07 1.65 18.86
N ARG A 279 -3.12 1.02 19.42
CA ARG A 279 -3.13 0.55 20.81
C ARG A 279 -2.08 -0.53 21.06
N LEU A 280 -1.91 -1.45 20.12
CA LEU A 280 -0.88 -2.49 20.20
C LEU A 280 0.52 -1.87 20.19
N MET A 281 0.76 -0.88 19.32
CA MET A 281 2.03 -0.16 19.25
C MET A 281 2.35 0.56 20.57
N GLU A 282 1.36 1.22 21.16
CA GLU A 282 1.49 1.87 22.47
C GLU A 282 1.88 0.86 23.55
N ARG A 283 1.14 -0.26 23.65
CA ARG A 283 1.40 -1.32 24.62
C ARG A 283 2.80 -1.94 24.47
N CYS A 284 3.26 -2.14 23.24
CA CYS A 284 4.52 -2.82 22.94
C CYS A 284 5.71 -1.86 22.78
N GLY A 285 5.53 -0.54 22.96
CA GLY A 285 6.59 0.45 22.76
C GLY A 285 7.12 0.49 21.31
N LEU A 286 6.27 0.25 20.32
CA LEU A 286 6.62 0.26 18.91
C LEU A 286 6.37 1.63 18.28
N ASP A 287 7.30 2.11 17.46
CA ASP A 287 7.14 3.36 16.70
C ASP A 287 6.47 3.14 15.35
N ALA A 288 5.77 4.17 14.87
CA ALA A 288 4.99 4.11 13.64
C ALA A 288 5.85 3.92 12.38
N VAL A 289 7.07 4.48 12.37
CA VAL A 289 7.99 4.42 11.22
C VAL A 289 8.42 2.97 10.98
N SER A 290 8.88 2.30 12.04
CA SER A 290 9.27 0.90 12.00
C SER A 290 8.11 -0.01 11.62
N VAL A 291 6.94 0.15 12.26
CA VAL A 291 5.79 -0.72 12.02
C VAL A 291 5.25 -0.55 10.60
N ALA A 292 5.06 0.69 10.14
CA ALA A 292 4.54 0.97 8.80
C ALA A 292 5.45 0.40 7.72
N ASN A 293 6.76 0.70 7.77
CA ASN A 293 7.72 0.23 6.78
C ASN A 293 7.87 -1.30 6.85
N ALA A 294 8.00 -1.89 8.03
CA ALA A 294 8.21 -3.33 8.18
C ALA A 294 7.03 -4.13 7.60
N LEU A 295 5.79 -3.82 7.99
CA LEU A 295 4.62 -4.54 7.52
C LEU A 295 4.37 -4.33 6.02
N TRP A 296 4.50 -3.09 5.54
CA TRP A 296 4.29 -2.80 4.12
C TRP A 296 5.31 -3.51 3.23
N LEU A 297 6.61 -3.40 3.55
CA LEU A 297 7.69 -4.06 2.81
C LEU A 297 7.58 -5.58 2.88
N TYR A 298 7.20 -6.14 4.03
CA TYR A 298 7.02 -7.57 4.20
C TYR A 298 5.89 -8.11 3.32
N SER A 299 4.72 -7.47 3.38
CA SER A 299 3.56 -7.85 2.57
C SER A 299 3.86 -7.76 1.06
N ARG A 300 4.55 -6.69 0.66
CA ARG A 300 4.96 -6.46 -0.74
C ARG A 300 5.97 -7.51 -1.20
N SER A 301 7.00 -7.78 -0.42
CA SER A 301 8.15 -8.58 -0.89
C SER A 301 7.98 -10.07 -0.67
N MET A 302 7.09 -10.47 0.24
CA MET A 302 6.86 -11.87 0.62
C MET A 302 5.47 -12.32 0.19
N CYS A 303 4.43 -11.83 0.87
CA CYS A 303 3.08 -12.33 0.70
C CYS A 303 2.52 -12.08 -0.70
N SER A 304 2.88 -10.97 -1.33
CA SER A 304 2.45 -10.68 -2.71
C SER A 304 3.14 -11.54 -3.77
N ARG A 305 4.21 -12.24 -3.42
CA ARG A 305 4.93 -13.12 -4.35
C ARG A 305 4.54 -14.58 -4.16
N HIS A 306 3.68 -14.89 -3.19
CA HIS A 306 3.24 -16.26 -2.96
C HIS A 306 2.54 -16.79 -4.22
N PRO A 307 2.87 -18.01 -4.71
CA PRO A 307 2.27 -18.54 -5.93
C PRO A 307 0.74 -18.57 -5.89
N GLN A 308 0.17 -19.05 -4.79
CA GLN A 308 -1.29 -19.01 -4.56
C GLN A 308 -1.91 -17.60 -4.56
N ALA A 309 -1.14 -16.53 -4.33
CA ALA A 309 -1.61 -15.14 -4.35
C ALA A 309 -1.49 -14.49 -5.75
N VAL A 310 -0.64 -15.05 -6.61
CA VAL A 310 -0.40 -14.59 -7.98
C VAL A 310 -1.23 -15.47 -8.92
N ILE A 311 -2.47 -15.05 -9.17
CA ILE A 311 -3.33 -15.72 -10.16
C ILE A 311 -2.76 -15.42 -11.56
N PRO A 312 -2.42 -16.44 -12.38
CA PRO A 312 -2.07 -16.23 -13.77
C PRO A 312 -3.28 -15.63 -14.50
N GLY A 313 -3.16 -14.37 -14.89
CA GLY A 313 -4.14 -13.76 -15.80
C GLY A 313 -3.89 -14.24 -17.22
N ASP A 314 -4.96 -14.41 -18.00
CA ASP A 314 -4.83 -14.41 -19.44
C ASP A 314 -4.33 -13.02 -19.85
N ALA A 315 -3.20 -12.94 -20.56
CA ALA A 315 -2.61 -11.67 -20.98
C ALA A 315 -3.58 -10.88 -21.88
N LYS A 316 -4.54 -11.55 -22.53
CA LYS A 316 -5.59 -10.94 -23.34
C LYS A 316 -6.80 -10.47 -22.53
N ARG A 317 -6.99 -10.98 -21.30
CA ARG A 317 -8.08 -10.60 -20.38
C ARG A 317 -7.56 -10.34 -18.95
N PRO A 318 -6.68 -9.35 -18.76
CA PRO A 318 -6.04 -9.09 -17.46
C PRO A 318 -7.02 -8.67 -16.34
N LEU A 319 -8.29 -8.40 -16.68
CA LEU A 319 -9.36 -8.01 -15.77
C LEU A 319 -10.32 -9.15 -15.40
N GLU A 320 -10.23 -10.30 -16.08
CA GLU A 320 -11.01 -11.48 -15.69
C GLU A 320 -10.38 -12.12 -14.45
N TRP A 321 -11.09 -11.99 -13.33
CA TRP A 321 -10.70 -12.63 -12.08
C TRP A 321 -10.85 -14.15 -12.24
N ARG A 322 -9.77 -14.89 -12.05
CA ARG A 322 -9.82 -16.34 -11.84
C ARG A 322 -9.61 -16.62 -10.35
N PRO A 323 -10.41 -17.49 -9.72
CA PRO A 323 -10.15 -17.87 -8.35
C PRO A 323 -8.77 -18.49 -8.24
N THR A 324 -8.08 -18.19 -7.14
CA THR A 324 -7.01 -19.08 -6.69
C THR A 324 -7.65 -20.47 -6.56
N PRO A 325 -7.06 -21.53 -7.17
CA PRO A 325 -7.57 -22.88 -7.01
C PRO A 325 -7.78 -23.22 -5.52
N PRO A 326 -8.80 -24.03 -5.17
CA PRO A 326 -8.98 -24.49 -3.80
C PRO A 326 -7.73 -25.17 -3.25
N LYS A 327 -7.60 -25.20 -1.92
CA LYS A 327 -6.44 -25.78 -1.23
C LYS A 327 -6.19 -27.21 -1.68
N GLU A 328 -7.25 -28.01 -1.79
CA GLU A 328 -7.21 -29.42 -2.17
C GLU A 328 -6.59 -29.60 -3.56
N GLN A 329 -6.90 -28.69 -4.50
CA GLN A 329 -6.34 -28.72 -5.85
C GLN A 329 -4.86 -28.36 -5.85
N TRP A 330 -4.44 -27.36 -5.06
CA TRP A 330 -3.01 -27.06 -4.88
C TRP A 330 -2.24 -28.21 -4.25
N GLU A 331 -2.85 -28.93 -3.32
CA GLU A 331 -2.22 -30.07 -2.66
C GLU A 331 -2.12 -31.30 -3.59
N ALA A 332 -3.07 -31.46 -4.52
CA ALA A 332 -3.11 -32.58 -5.46
C ALA A 332 -2.28 -32.36 -6.73
N ASP A 333 -2.18 -31.11 -7.22
CA ASP A 333 -1.57 -30.80 -8.52
C ASP A 333 -0.22 -30.06 -8.37
N LEU A 334 0.87 -30.82 -8.53
CA LEU A 334 2.23 -30.28 -8.52
C LEU A 334 2.50 -29.28 -9.66
N ALA A 335 1.74 -29.31 -10.76
CA ALA A 335 1.92 -28.40 -11.88
C ALA A 335 1.45 -26.96 -11.57
N LEU A 336 0.59 -26.79 -10.56
CA LEU A 336 0.19 -25.46 -10.07
C LEU A 336 1.31 -24.75 -9.32
N TRP A 337 2.20 -25.52 -8.69
CA TRP A 337 3.37 -24.95 -8.06
C TRP A 337 4.37 -24.50 -9.12
N PRO A 338 5.02 -23.33 -8.95
CA PRO A 338 6.14 -22.96 -9.81
C PRO A 338 7.10 -24.14 -9.88
N ARG A 339 7.72 -24.36 -11.03
CA ARG A 339 8.78 -25.37 -11.20
C ARG A 339 9.97 -24.98 -10.33
N VAL A 340 9.85 -25.19 -9.02
CA VAL A 340 10.93 -25.18 -8.05
C VAL A 340 11.66 -26.50 -8.29
N GLN A 341 12.30 -26.61 -9.45
CA GLN A 341 13.25 -27.69 -9.71
C GLN A 341 14.39 -27.48 -8.71
N THR A 342 14.31 -28.23 -7.61
CA THR A 342 15.36 -28.79 -6.74
C THR A 342 16.58 -27.97 -6.30
N GLU A 343 16.96 -26.87 -6.94
CA GLU A 343 18.22 -26.17 -6.66
C GLU A 343 18.04 -24.77 -6.09
N ASP A 344 16.83 -24.20 -6.07
CA ASP A 344 16.65 -22.87 -5.48
C ASP A 344 15.33 -22.66 -4.73
N VAL A 345 15.18 -23.38 -3.62
CA VAL A 345 14.09 -23.21 -2.62
C VAL A 345 14.02 -21.76 -2.11
N THR A 346 15.08 -20.97 -2.26
CA THR A 346 15.13 -19.55 -1.89
C THR A 346 14.23 -18.67 -2.77
N LYS A 347 13.84 -19.15 -3.96
CA LYS A 347 12.85 -18.49 -4.83
C LYS A 347 11.43 -18.62 -4.29
N TYR A 348 11.17 -19.52 -3.35
CA TYR A 348 9.88 -19.62 -2.68
C TYR A 348 9.78 -18.59 -1.55
N PRO A 349 8.85 -17.62 -1.61
CA PRO A 349 8.79 -16.54 -0.61
C PRO A 349 8.57 -17.06 0.81
N CYS A 350 7.86 -18.18 1.02
CA CYS A 350 7.68 -18.69 2.38
C CYS A 350 8.89 -19.42 2.95
N ALA A 351 9.90 -19.77 2.14
CA ALA A 351 11.15 -20.31 2.67
C ALA A 351 11.97 -19.22 3.39
N ALA A 352 11.91 -17.98 2.90
CA ALA A 352 12.55 -16.82 3.51
C ALA A 352 11.69 -16.13 4.60
N CYS A 353 10.46 -16.62 4.82
CA CYS A 353 9.49 -16.10 5.78
C CYS A 353 9.95 -16.40 7.22
N ALA A 354 9.63 -15.51 8.17
CA ALA A 354 9.92 -15.78 9.57
C ALA A 354 9.20 -17.08 10.01
N PRO A 355 9.87 -18.02 10.71
CA PRO A 355 9.28 -19.32 11.07
C PRO A 355 7.94 -19.20 11.79
N LEU A 356 7.82 -18.23 12.69
CA LEU A 356 6.59 -17.94 13.42
C LEU A 356 5.46 -17.49 12.49
N VAL A 357 5.76 -16.55 11.58
CA VAL A 357 4.79 -16.09 10.56
C VAL A 357 4.32 -17.24 9.69
N ARG A 358 5.23 -18.13 9.28
CA ARG A 358 4.90 -19.30 8.43
C ARG A 358 3.91 -20.24 9.11
N LYS A 359 4.05 -20.48 10.43
CA LYS A 359 3.18 -21.36 11.23
C LYS A 359 1.78 -20.78 11.43
N THR A 360 1.65 -19.46 11.47
CA THR A 360 0.38 -18.78 11.73
C THR A 360 -0.37 -18.38 10.46
N CYS A 361 0.32 -18.38 9.30
CA CYS A 361 -0.28 -18.02 8.02
C CYS A 361 -1.18 -19.14 7.48
N GLY A 362 -2.50 -19.04 7.71
CA GLY A 362 -3.50 -20.04 7.33
C GLY A 362 -4.29 -19.71 6.06
N TYR A 363 -4.23 -18.46 5.59
CA TYR A 363 -4.98 -18.03 4.41
C TYR A 363 -4.08 -17.38 3.37
N ILE A 364 -4.65 -17.12 2.18
CA ILE A 364 -4.07 -16.37 1.08
C ILE A 364 -5.05 -15.29 0.63
N VAL A 365 -4.54 -14.08 0.37
CA VAL A 365 -5.30 -12.98 -0.23
C VAL A 365 -4.67 -12.64 -1.60
N PRO A 366 -5.42 -12.73 -2.70
CA PRO A 366 -4.92 -12.43 -4.04
C PRO A 366 -4.27 -11.05 -4.19
N VAL A 367 -3.28 -10.96 -5.08
CA VAL A 367 -2.59 -9.69 -5.36
C VAL A 367 -3.35 -8.82 -6.35
N LYS A 368 -3.98 -9.44 -7.33
CA LYS A 368 -4.77 -8.76 -8.35
C LYS A 368 -6.03 -9.57 -8.66
N PRO A 369 -7.17 -8.87 -8.83
CA PRO A 369 -7.45 -7.52 -8.34
C PRO A 369 -7.42 -7.45 -6.79
N ARG A 370 -6.84 -6.37 -6.27
CA ARG A 370 -6.58 -6.12 -4.82
C ARG A 370 -7.86 -6.10 -3.98
N THR A 371 -8.91 -5.51 -4.53
CA THR A 371 -10.30 -5.57 -4.05
C THR A 371 -11.19 -5.58 -5.29
N LYS A 372 -12.26 -6.37 -5.30
CA LYS A 372 -13.27 -6.34 -6.38
C LYS A 372 -14.59 -5.89 -5.77
N PHE A 373 -15.15 -4.82 -6.31
CA PHE A 373 -16.40 -4.21 -5.81
C PHE A 373 -16.39 -3.84 -4.31
N GLY A 374 -15.21 -3.55 -3.76
CA GLY A 374 -15.05 -3.22 -2.34
C GLY A 374 -14.99 -4.43 -1.40
N TYR A 375 -14.74 -5.64 -1.90
CA TYR A 375 -14.55 -6.83 -1.06
C TYR A 375 -13.08 -7.26 -1.02
N VAL A 376 -12.65 -7.72 0.16
CA VAL A 376 -11.42 -8.50 0.36
C VAL A 376 -11.81 -9.96 0.39
N VAL A 377 -11.13 -10.78 -0.39
CA VAL A 377 -11.38 -12.21 -0.54
C VAL A 377 -10.20 -12.98 0.02
N ARG A 378 -10.46 -14.09 0.72
CA ARG A 378 -9.41 -15.01 1.20
C ARG A 378 -9.70 -16.46 0.83
N PHE A 379 -8.63 -17.24 0.75
CA PHE A 379 -8.66 -18.69 0.51
C PHE A 379 -7.82 -19.39 1.56
N GLU A 380 -8.15 -20.62 1.89
CA GLU A 380 -7.24 -21.44 2.70
C GLU A 380 -5.90 -21.61 1.98
N ARG A 381 -4.83 -21.50 2.75
CA ARG A 381 -3.47 -21.68 2.23
C ARG A 381 -3.16 -23.16 2.11
N ALA A 382 -2.56 -23.54 0.99
CA ALA A 382 -1.99 -24.87 0.81
C ALA A 382 -0.51 -24.83 1.22
N GLU A 383 -0.05 -25.89 1.86
CA GLU A 383 1.38 -26.05 2.11
C GLU A 383 2.05 -26.67 0.89
N HIS A 384 3.19 -26.11 0.49
CA HIS A 384 3.98 -26.70 -0.58
C HIS A 384 4.37 -28.14 -0.18
N PRO A 385 4.18 -29.14 -1.05
CA PRO A 385 4.43 -30.55 -0.70
C PRO A 385 5.85 -30.82 -0.19
N LEU A 386 6.87 -30.19 -0.79
CA LEU A 386 8.27 -30.26 -0.33
C LEU A 386 8.57 -29.64 1.05
N HIS A 387 7.63 -28.88 1.63
CA HIS A 387 7.79 -28.27 2.96
C HIS A 387 7.08 -29.06 4.06
N ARG A 388 6.28 -30.08 3.73
CA ARG A 388 5.66 -30.96 4.73
C ARG A 388 6.75 -31.71 5.49
N GLY A 389 6.88 -31.45 6.79
CA GLY A 389 7.79 -32.17 7.69
C GLY A 389 9.29 -31.80 7.60
N ARG A 390 9.69 -30.79 6.81
CA ARG A 390 11.10 -30.32 6.74
C ARG A 390 11.29 -28.98 7.46
N ASP A 391 12.29 -28.92 8.34
CA ASP A 391 12.73 -27.66 8.93
C ASP A 391 13.64 -26.88 7.97
N ILE A 392 13.00 -26.09 7.11
CA ILE A 392 13.67 -25.22 6.13
C ILE A 392 14.38 -24.00 6.74
N SER A 393 14.31 -23.80 8.07
CA SER A 393 15.07 -22.73 8.73
C SER A 393 16.59 -22.90 8.63
N THR A 394 17.03 -24.10 8.24
CA THR A 394 18.44 -24.50 8.08
C THR A 394 18.97 -24.30 6.65
N LEU A 395 18.11 -23.97 5.67
CA LEU A 395 18.55 -23.77 4.29
C LEU A 395 19.20 -22.39 4.13
N PRO A 396 20.40 -22.31 3.52
CA PRO A 396 21.07 -21.04 3.30
C PRO A 396 20.23 -20.14 2.39
N LEU A 397 19.95 -18.93 2.88
CA LEU A 397 19.30 -17.85 2.12
C LEU A 397 20.27 -17.33 1.05
N VAL A 398 20.22 -17.91 -0.15
CA VAL A 398 20.78 -17.28 -1.34
C VAL A 398 19.77 -16.27 -1.86
N LEU A 399 19.77 -15.07 -1.28
CA LEU A 399 19.11 -13.94 -1.94
C LEU A 399 19.93 -13.63 -3.19
N SER A 400 19.49 -14.12 -4.36
CA SER A 400 20.16 -13.78 -5.61
C SER A 400 20.25 -12.25 -5.71
N PRO A 401 21.47 -11.68 -5.82
CA PRO A 401 21.63 -10.26 -6.05
C PRO A 401 21.33 -10.04 -7.52
N GLU A 402 20.05 -9.95 -7.89
CA GLU A 402 19.71 -9.32 -9.17
C GLU A 402 19.96 -7.82 -9.02
N ARG A 403 21.24 -7.44 -9.13
CA ARG A 403 21.57 -6.28 -9.95
C ARG A 403 20.94 -6.58 -11.31
N PRO A 404 20.14 -5.69 -11.91
CA PRO A 404 19.85 -5.84 -13.32
C PRO A 404 21.19 -5.79 -14.04
N LYS A 405 21.67 -6.95 -14.49
CA LYS A 405 22.70 -6.98 -15.51
C LYS A 405 22.07 -6.29 -16.71
N ARG A 406 22.68 -5.17 -17.06
CA ARG A 406 22.54 -4.51 -18.35
C ARG A 406 22.59 -5.60 -19.43
N ASN A 407 21.58 -5.61 -20.30
CA ASN A 407 21.33 -6.55 -21.40
C ASN A 407 20.60 -7.85 -21.04
N ASP A 408 19.28 -7.76 -20.90
CA ASP A 408 18.40 -8.85 -21.31
C ASP A 408 17.35 -8.30 -22.29
N ARG A 409 17.59 -8.52 -23.58
CA ARG A 409 16.64 -8.26 -24.68
C ARG A 409 15.47 -9.25 -24.70
N SER A 410 15.29 -10.05 -23.65
CA SER A 410 14.37 -11.19 -23.58
C SER A 410 13.08 -10.90 -22.78
N ALA A 411 12.96 -9.76 -22.09
CA ALA A 411 11.71 -9.34 -21.44
C ALA A 411 10.79 -8.48 -22.33
N GLN A 412 11.14 -8.31 -23.62
CA GLN A 412 10.32 -7.63 -24.63
C GLN A 412 9.48 -8.58 -25.50
N GLN A 413 9.56 -9.89 -25.29
CA GLN A 413 8.74 -10.86 -26.01
C GLN A 413 7.73 -11.50 -25.07
N LEU A 414 6.56 -10.89 -24.97
CA LEU A 414 5.27 -11.58 -24.85
C LEU A 414 4.18 -10.54 -25.12
N LEU A 415 3.48 -10.76 -26.24
CA LEU A 415 2.46 -9.91 -26.89
C LEU A 415 2.96 -8.89 -27.92
N PHE A 416 3.72 -9.37 -28.90
CA PHE A 416 3.46 -9.01 -30.29
C PHE A 416 3.22 -10.33 -31.03
N VAL A 417 1.99 -10.52 -31.48
CA VAL A 417 1.70 -11.43 -32.58
C VAL A 417 1.57 -10.47 -33.75
N ASP A 418 2.60 -10.46 -34.59
CA ASP A 418 2.45 -10.06 -35.98
C ASP A 418 1.43 -11.01 -36.61
N ASP A 419 0.47 -10.47 -37.32
CA ASP A 419 -0.08 -11.07 -38.53
C ASP A 419 -0.64 -9.92 -39.38
N ASP A 420 -0.39 -10.05 -40.69
CA ASP A 420 -0.63 -9.11 -41.79
C ASP A 420 -1.99 -8.39 -41.82
#